data_AF-A0A812RGD9-F1
#
_entry.id   AF-A0A812RGD9-F1
#
_cell.length_a   1.000
_cell.length_b   1.000
_cell.length_c   1.000
_cell.angle_alpha   90.00
_cell.angle_beta   90.00
_cell.angle_gamma   90.00
#
_symmetry.space_group_name_H-M   'P 1'
#
loop_
_entity.id
_entity.type
_entity.pdbx_description
1 polymer ?
#
loop_
_entity_poly.entity_id
_entity_poly.type
_entity_poly.pdbx_seq_one_letter_code
_entity_poly.pdbx_strand_id
1 'polypeptide(L)'
;MEVRSKFDLSKFWGVYYEIAYHDSTQPRRWPIKASCQRSVKSPHPGDEKNYKDLFSLNVGLGGGVNAVCDLEFNITNQPGVFLGHWSGHSFFNPNLTDIANTVVDVGVAVNGTYNWTLEFQCKNDDNPERGIRFAAVNFYHRNPLIDEKDLGGP
;
A
#
# COMPACT_ATOMS: atom_id res chain seq x y z
N MET A 1 -3.32 -16.58 -3.46
CA MET A 1 -3.04 -15.42 -4.32
C MET A 1 -1.64 -15.66 -4.85
N GLU A 2 -1.48 -15.82 -6.16
CA GLU A 2 -0.18 -16.14 -6.76
C GLU A 2 0.60 -14.83 -6.93
N VAL A 3 1.75 -14.74 -6.29
CA VAL A 3 2.65 -13.60 -6.46
C VAL A 3 3.31 -13.71 -7.82
N ARG A 4 3.51 -12.59 -8.51
CA ARG A 4 4.32 -12.60 -9.73
C ARG A 4 5.71 -13.13 -9.40
N SER A 5 6.05 -14.32 -9.90
CA SER A 5 7.26 -15.10 -9.57
C SER A 5 8.61 -14.41 -9.86
N LYS A 6 8.57 -13.17 -10.34
CA LYS A 6 9.72 -12.32 -10.68
C LYS A 6 9.68 -10.94 -10.01
N PHE A 7 8.89 -10.77 -8.94
CA PHE A 7 8.93 -9.54 -8.16
C PHE A 7 10.35 -9.34 -7.59
N ASP A 8 10.86 -8.13 -7.77
CA ASP A 8 12.19 -7.70 -7.38
C ASP A 8 12.04 -6.41 -6.59
N LEU A 9 12.28 -6.54 -5.29
CA LEU A 9 12.09 -5.49 -4.31
C LEU A 9 12.93 -4.23 -4.62
N SER A 10 14.10 -4.39 -5.25
CA SER A 10 14.97 -3.27 -5.59
C SER A 10 14.35 -2.29 -6.61
N LYS A 11 13.40 -2.76 -7.42
CA LYS A 11 12.67 -1.98 -8.44
C LYS A 11 11.42 -1.31 -7.90
N PHE A 12 11.05 -1.62 -6.65
CA PHE A 12 9.81 -1.17 -6.02
C PHE A 12 9.94 0.22 -5.41
N TRP A 13 11.15 0.71 -5.15
CA TRP A 13 11.37 1.94 -4.40
C TRP A 13 10.94 3.23 -5.12
N GLY A 14 10.50 4.21 -4.33
CA GLY A 14 10.18 5.56 -4.77
C GLY A 14 8.76 5.99 -4.42
N VAL A 15 8.29 7.00 -5.14
CA VAL A 15 6.99 7.63 -4.91
C VAL A 15 5.94 6.99 -5.82
N TYR A 16 4.82 6.62 -5.22
CA TYR A 16 3.60 6.22 -5.91
C TYR A 16 2.43 7.08 -5.44
N TYR A 17 1.40 7.09 -6.26
CA TYR A 17 0.11 7.68 -5.98
C TYR A 17 -0.92 6.56 -5.99
N GLU A 18 -1.74 6.50 -4.95
CA GLU A 18 -2.89 5.60 -4.89
C GLU A 18 -4.00 6.16 -5.77
N ILE A 19 -4.19 5.55 -6.94
CA ILE A 19 -5.09 6.04 -7.99
C ILE A 19 -6.49 5.44 -7.85
N ALA A 20 -6.55 4.17 -7.48
CA ALA A 20 -7.78 3.48 -7.16
C ALA A 20 -7.57 2.60 -5.94
N TYR A 21 -8.52 2.62 -5.02
CA TYR A 21 -8.43 1.81 -3.82
C TYR A 21 -9.81 1.34 -3.35
N HIS A 22 -9.81 0.14 -2.78
CA HIS A 22 -10.87 -0.32 -1.90
C HIS A 22 -10.26 -0.68 -0.55
N ASP A 23 -10.08 0.33 0.29
CA ASP A 23 -9.43 0.19 1.60
C ASP A 23 -10.42 0.44 2.74
N SER A 24 -10.61 -0.56 3.58
CA SER A 24 -11.50 -0.52 4.75
C SER A 24 -10.88 0.18 5.97
N THR A 25 -9.57 0.44 5.93
CA THR A 25 -8.81 1.12 6.98
C THR A 25 -8.82 2.64 6.80
N GLN A 26 -9.18 3.12 5.60
CA GLN A 26 -9.25 4.55 5.29
C GLN A 26 -10.64 5.15 5.61
N PRO A 27 -10.70 6.36 6.18
CA PRO A 27 -11.97 7.01 6.51
C PRO A 27 -12.74 7.39 5.25
N ARG A 28 -13.86 6.70 5.01
CA ARG A 28 -14.76 6.89 3.85
C ARG A 28 -15.92 7.87 4.09
N ARG A 29 -16.11 8.37 5.31
CA ARG A 29 -17.34 9.11 5.69
C ARG A 29 -17.06 10.56 6.09
N TRP A 30 -17.98 11.43 5.67
CA TRP A 30 -18.03 12.84 6.06
C TRP A 30 -17.86 13.01 7.58
N PRO A 31 -17.04 13.97 8.05
CA PRO A 31 -16.44 15.07 7.31
C PRO A 31 -15.08 14.78 6.68
N ILE A 32 -14.61 13.52 6.73
CA ILE A 32 -13.31 13.10 6.22
C ILE A 32 -13.51 12.49 4.81
N LYS A 33 -12.83 13.05 3.81
CA LYS A 33 -12.83 12.52 2.44
C LYS A 33 -11.41 12.08 2.10
N ALA A 34 -11.19 10.77 2.00
CA ALA A 34 -9.94 10.26 1.44
C ALA A 34 -9.85 10.65 -0.04
N SER A 35 -8.83 11.45 -0.38
CA SER A 35 -8.44 11.82 -1.76
C SER A 35 -7.29 10.94 -2.26
N CYS A 36 -6.80 11.16 -3.48
CA CYS A 36 -5.58 10.51 -3.96
C CYS A 36 -4.45 10.67 -2.94
N GLN A 37 -3.81 9.56 -2.59
CA GLN A 37 -2.80 9.51 -1.54
C GLN A 37 -1.44 9.30 -2.18
N ARG A 38 -0.42 9.92 -1.60
CA ARG A 38 0.97 9.62 -1.95
C ARG A 38 1.45 8.53 -1.01
N SER A 39 2.14 7.53 -1.56
CA SER A 39 2.85 6.46 -0.86
C SER A 39 4.33 6.56 -1.24
N VAL A 40 5.22 6.59 -0.25
CA VAL A 40 6.66 6.64 -0.46
C VAL A 40 7.26 5.36 0.08
N LYS A 41 7.64 4.47 -0.83
CA LYS A 41 8.18 3.15 -0.51
C LYS A 41 9.70 3.23 -0.50
N SER A 42 10.32 2.92 0.63
CA SER A 42 11.77 3.01 0.83
C SER A 42 12.29 1.95 1.80
N PRO A 43 13.54 1.47 1.65
CA PRO A 43 14.17 0.62 2.64
C PRO A 43 14.12 1.23 4.04
N HIS A 44 13.95 0.41 5.07
CA HIS A 44 14.02 0.90 6.44
C HIS A 44 15.48 1.24 6.79
N PRO A 45 15.80 2.46 7.26
CA PRO A 45 17.16 2.80 7.64
C PRO A 45 17.68 1.88 8.76
N GLY A 46 18.78 1.18 8.52
CA GLY A 46 19.40 0.30 9.50
C GLY A 46 18.68 -1.04 9.74
N ASP A 47 17.64 -1.37 8.96
CA ASP A 47 16.96 -2.67 9.03
C ASP A 47 16.62 -3.20 7.63
N GLU A 48 17.44 -4.10 7.11
CA GLU A 48 17.25 -4.71 5.78
C GLU A 48 16.07 -5.69 5.73
N LYS A 49 15.50 -6.08 6.88
CA LYS A 49 14.34 -6.97 6.95
C LYS A 49 13.03 -6.20 6.86
N ASN A 50 13.09 -4.88 6.82
CA ASN A 50 11.93 -4.01 6.80
C ASN A 50 12.01 -2.97 5.68
N TYR A 51 10.85 -2.55 5.20
CA TYR A 51 10.74 -1.32 4.42
C TYR A 51 9.63 -0.44 4.99
N LYS A 52 9.71 0.86 4.71
CA LYS A 52 8.73 1.88 5.07
C LYS A 52 7.88 2.27 3.88
N ASP A 53 6.60 2.46 4.14
CA ASP A 53 5.64 3.11 3.27
C ASP A 53 5.10 4.35 3.99
N LEU A 54 5.67 5.51 3.67
CA LEU A 54 5.18 6.78 4.19
C LEU A 54 4.01 7.25 3.33
N PHE A 55 2.81 7.11 3.85
CA PHE A 55 1.58 7.45 3.12
C PHE A 55 0.91 8.70 3.70
N SER A 56 0.31 9.50 2.81
CA SER A 56 -0.42 10.69 3.20
C SER A 56 -1.92 10.41 3.31
N LEU A 57 -2.49 10.54 4.50
CA LEU A 57 -3.93 10.54 4.69
C LEU A 57 -4.43 11.96 4.87
N ASN A 58 -5.44 12.33 4.09
CA ASN A 58 -6.20 13.54 4.38
C ASN A 58 -7.26 13.22 5.46
N VAL A 59 -6.98 13.65 6.70
CA VAL A 59 -7.83 13.41 7.88
C VAL A 59 -8.29 14.72 8.51
N GLY A 60 -9.45 14.68 9.17
CA GLY A 60 -10.00 15.83 9.90
C GLY A 60 -11.24 16.48 9.25
N LEU A 61 -11.89 17.36 10.01
CA LEU A 61 -13.09 18.09 9.59
C LEU A 61 -12.79 18.95 8.35
N GLY A 62 -13.48 18.67 7.23
CA GLY A 62 -13.35 19.46 6.00
C GLY A 62 -12.07 19.19 5.19
N GLY A 63 -11.35 18.10 5.49
CA GLY A 63 -10.14 17.72 4.75
C GLY A 63 -8.85 18.41 5.22
N GLY A 64 -8.79 18.80 6.50
CA GLY A 64 -7.87 19.82 7.01
C GLY A 64 -6.46 19.40 7.43
N VAL A 65 -6.11 18.11 7.51
CA VAL A 65 -4.75 17.68 7.88
C VAL A 65 -4.27 16.56 6.96
N ASN A 66 -3.17 16.79 6.24
CA ASN A 66 -2.40 15.72 5.61
C ASN A 66 -1.54 15.06 6.69
N ALA A 67 -2.07 14.02 7.32
CA ALA A 67 -1.29 13.18 8.22
C ALA A 67 -0.33 12.33 7.39
N VAL A 68 0.96 12.39 7.71
CA VAL A 68 1.92 11.40 7.22
C VAL A 68 1.89 10.24 8.19
N CYS A 69 1.60 9.06 7.67
CA CYS A 69 1.49 7.84 8.42
C CYS A 69 2.63 6.92 8.03
N ASP A 70 3.27 6.33 9.02
CA ASP A 70 4.40 5.41 8.83
C ASP A 70 3.85 3.99 8.89
N LEU A 71 3.68 3.39 7.72
CA LEU A 71 3.40 1.97 7.60
C LEU A 71 4.73 1.26 7.38
N GLU A 72 4.99 0.25 8.19
CA GLU A 72 6.19 -0.57 8.05
C GLU A 72 5.79 -1.97 7.61
N PHE A 73 6.71 -2.62 6.90
CA PHE A 73 6.46 -3.93 6.32
C PHE A 73 7.67 -4.84 6.52
N ASN A 74 7.45 -5.95 7.22
CA ASN A 74 8.42 -7.03 7.32
C ASN A 74 8.52 -7.74 5.96
N ILE A 75 9.74 -7.86 5.45
CA ILE A 75 10.06 -8.59 4.23
C ILE A 75 10.05 -10.08 4.53
N THR A 76 9.28 -10.84 3.76
CA THR A 76 9.18 -12.29 3.92
C THR A 76 10.09 -13.03 2.94
N ASN A 77 10.21 -14.35 3.11
CA ASN A 77 10.92 -15.22 2.17
C ASN A 77 10.17 -15.42 0.84
N GLN A 78 8.92 -14.97 0.74
CA GLN A 78 8.15 -15.00 -0.50
C GLN A 78 8.26 -13.63 -1.18
N PRO A 79 8.90 -13.54 -2.37
CA PRO A 79 9.01 -12.27 -3.09
C PRO A 79 7.62 -11.66 -3.29
N GLY A 80 7.47 -10.35 -3.02
CA GLY A 80 6.22 -9.62 -3.18
C GLY A 80 5.16 -9.88 -2.10
N VAL A 81 5.47 -10.67 -1.05
CA VAL A 81 4.63 -10.82 0.14
C VAL A 81 5.31 -10.17 1.33
N PHE A 82 4.57 -9.33 2.04
CA PHE A 82 5.03 -8.55 3.17
C PHE A 82 4.02 -8.62 4.32
N LEU A 83 4.49 -8.42 5.55
CA LEU A 83 3.62 -8.32 6.72
C LEU A 83 3.65 -6.87 7.21
N GLY A 84 2.53 -6.17 7.01
CA GLY A 84 2.35 -4.79 7.38
C GLY A 84 2.01 -4.60 8.85
N HIS A 85 2.64 -3.62 9.45
CA HIS A 85 2.34 -3.13 10.78
C HIS A 85 2.33 -1.60 10.78
N TRP A 86 1.28 -1.01 11.37
CA TRP A 86 1.20 0.44 11.50
C TRP A 86 1.85 0.88 12.81
N SER A 87 3.12 1.27 12.73
CA SER A 87 3.84 1.83 13.88
C SER A 87 3.42 3.30 14.08
N GLY A 88 2.71 3.59 15.18
CA GLY A 88 2.40 4.98 15.51
C GLY A 88 1.41 5.19 16.64
N HIS A 89 1.62 6.24 17.43
CA HIS A 89 0.69 6.73 18.45
C HIS A 89 -0.45 7.60 17.87
N SER A 90 -0.79 7.45 16.59
CA SER A 90 -1.88 8.20 15.98
C SER A 90 -3.21 7.82 16.65
N PHE A 91 -4.02 8.82 17.01
CA PHE A 91 -5.37 8.60 17.55
C PHE A 91 -6.27 7.78 16.61
N PHE A 92 -5.93 7.77 15.31
CA PHE A 92 -6.62 6.99 14.28
C PHE A 92 -5.91 5.67 13.95
N ASN A 93 -4.89 5.24 14.72
CA ASN A 93 -4.22 3.97 14.46
C ASN A 93 -5.20 2.82 14.75
N PRO A 94 -5.63 2.06 13.73
CA PRO A 94 -6.50 0.89 13.91
C PRO A 94 -5.83 -0.29 14.62
N ASN A 95 -4.58 -0.14 15.11
CA ASN A 95 -3.76 -1.19 15.70
C ASN A 95 -3.63 -2.40 14.74
N LEU A 96 -3.31 -2.10 13.48
CA LEU A 96 -3.11 -3.11 12.45
C LEU A 96 -1.71 -3.69 12.55
N THR A 97 -1.63 -4.95 12.96
CA THR A 97 -0.43 -5.78 12.94
C THR A 97 -0.65 -7.00 12.06
N ASP A 98 0.43 -7.51 11.47
CA ASP A 98 0.45 -8.73 10.67
C ASP A 98 -0.55 -8.74 9.49
N ILE A 99 -0.76 -7.59 8.86
CA ILE A 99 -1.58 -7.52 7.63
C ILE A 99 -0.75 -8.06 6.48
N ALA A 100 -1.17 -9.18 5.90
CA ALA A 100 -0.51 -9.73 4.72
C ALA A 100 -0.76 -8.79 3.53
N ASN A 101 0.29 -8.12 3.06
CA ASN A 101 0.30 -7.32 1.85
C ASN A 101 0.97 -8.13 0.73
N THR A 102 0.25 -8.35 -0.36
CA THR A 102 0.73 -9.09 -1.52
C THR A 102 0.70 -8.20 -2.75
N VAL A 103 1.86 -8.01 -3.37
CA VAL A 103 1.97 -7.41 -4.71
C VAL A 103 1.54 -8.46 -5.72
N VAL A 104 0.35 -8.29 -6.29
CA VAL A 104 -0.22 -9.26 -7.23
C VAL A 104 0.24 -9.00 -8.65
N ASP A 105 0.49 -7.74 -9.03
CA ASP A 105 1.02 -7.40 -10.35
C ASP A 105 1.75 -6.05 -10.37
N VAL A 106 2.56 -5.84 -11.41
CA VAL A 106 3.39 -4.64 -11.63
C VAL A 106 3.49 -4.25 -13.12
N GLY A 107 3.45 -2.95 -13.38
CA GLY A 107 3.83 -2.40 -14.69
C GLY A 107 5.31 -2.10 -14.70
N VAL A 108 6.07 -2.62 -15.67
CA VAL A 108 7.52 -2.37 -15.75
C VAL A 108 7.77 -1.22 -16.74
N ALA A 109 8.43 -0.16 -16.28
CA ALA A 109 8.86 0.95 -17.12
C ALA A 109 10.06 0.56 -18.01
N VAL A 110 10.38 1.39 -19.00
CA VAL A 110 11.51 1.19 -19.93
C VAL A 110 12.85 1.06 -19.20
N ASN A 111 13.03 1.79 -18.10
CA ASN A 111 14.23 1.72 -17.26
C ASN A 111 14.25 0.50 -16.30
N GLY A 112 13.26 -0.38 -16.38
CA GLY A 112 13.14 -1.58 -15.57
C GLY A 112 12.56 -1.38 -14.17
N THR A 113 12.26 -0.15 -13.72
CA THR A 113 11.56 0.07 -12.44
C THR A 113 10.06 -0.19 -12.58
N TYR A 114 9.35 -0.36 -11.47
CA TYR A 114 7.89 -0.52 -11.52
C TYR A 114 7.20 0.83 -11.67
N ASN A 115 6.47 1.03 -12.77
CA ASN A 115 5.65 2.21 -13.05
C ASN A 115 4.34 2.20 -12.26
N TRP A 116 3.75 1.01 -12.08
CA TRP A 116 2.57 0.79 -11.26
C TRP A 116 2.63 -0.53 -10.53
N THR A 117 1.90 -0.64 -9.43
CA THR A 117 1.72 -1.88 -8.66
C THR A 117 0.26 -2.07 -8.30
N LEU A 118 -0.18 -3.33 -8.26
CA LEU A 118 -1.46 -3.73 -7.71
C LEU A 118 -1.20 -4.56 -6.45
N GLU A 119 -1.77 -4.12 -5.34
CA GLU A 119 -1.51 -4.65 -4.01
C GLU A 119 -2.81 -5.10 -3.35
N PHE A 120 -2.77 -6.26 -2.70
CA PHE A 120 -3.89 -6.84 -1.96
C PHE A 120 -3.49 -7.02 -0.51
N GLN A 121 -4.31 -6.52 0.39
CA GLN A 121 -4.09 -6.59 1.82
C GLN A 121 -5.19 -7.38 2.49
N CYS A 122 -4.82 -8.39 3.26
CA CYS A 122 -5.76 -9.20 4.01
C CYS A 122 -5.18 -9.65 5.35
N LYS A 123 -6.07 -10.04 6.25
CA LYS A 123 -5.73 -10.76 7.47
C LYS A 123 -6.75 -11.85 7.73
N ASN A 124 -6.39 -12.85 8.52
CA ASN A 124 -7.42 -13.73 9.08
C ASN A 124 -8.35 -12.91 9.97
N ASP A 125 -9.65 -13.21 9.94
CA ASP A 125 -10.58 -12.62 10.87
C ASP A 125 -10.26 -13.09 12.29
N ASP A 126 -10.49 -12.22 13.28
CA ASP A 126 -10.22 -12.54 14.68
C ASP A 126 -11.12 -13.70 15.15
N ASN A 127 -12.27 -13.92 14.49
CA ASN A 127 -13.03 -15.17 14.54
C ASN A 127 -12.66 -16.06 13.34
N PRO A 128 -11.97 -17.20 13.55
CA PRO A 128 -11.51 -18.07 12.46
C PRO A 128 -12.64 -18.68 11.63
N GLU A 129 -13.87 -18.80 12.16
CA GLU A 129 -15.04 -19.29 11.43
C GLU A 129 -15.49 -18.34 10.31
N ARG A 130 -15.10 -17.05 10.40
CA ARG A 130 -15.41 -16.03 9.39
C ARG A 130 -14.39 -15.99 8.24
N GLY A 131 -13.29 -16.73 8.37
CA GLY A 131 -12.27 -16.86 7.33
C GLY A 131 -11.39 -15.62 7.20
N ILE A 132 -11.27 -15.08 5.98
CA ILE A 132 -10.33 -14.02 5.62
C ILE A 132 -11.05 -12.67 5.58
N ARG A 133 -10.49 -11.67 6.24
CA ARG A 133 -10.90 -10.27 6.14
C ARG A 133 -10.00 -9.53 5.14
N PHE A 134 -10.59 -9.03 4.07
CA PHE A 134 -9.92 -8.14 3.13
C PHE A 134 -9.81 -6.74 3.74
N ALA A 135 -8.57 -6.28 3.90
CA ALA A 135 -8.28 -4.96 4.43
C ALA A 135 -8.30 -3.91 3.31
N ALA A 136 -7.57 -4.19 2.22
CA ALA A 136 -7.46 -3.27 1.09
C ALA A 136 -7.17 -3.96 -0.25
N VAL A 137 -7.53 -3.28 -1.34
CA VAL A 137 -7.01 -3.52 -2.68
C VAL A 137 -6.62 -2.17 -3.25
N ASN A 138 -5.33 -1.97 -3.51
CA ASN A 138 -4.77 -0.66 -3.83
C ASN A 138 -4.01 -0.74 -5.15
N PHE A 139 -4.36 0.15 -6.07
CA PHE A 139 -3.66 0.35 -7.33
C PHE A 139 -2.83 1.63 -7.25
N TYR A 140 -1.52 1.45 -7.35
CA TYR A 140 -0.53 2.51 -7.23
C TYR A 140 0.10 2.80 -8.58
N HIS A 141 0.30 4.07 -8.91
CA HIS A 141 0.99 4.50 -10.14
C HIS A 141 1.99 5.61 -9.81
N ARG A 142 3.11 5.70 -10.53
CA ARG A 142 4.12 6.76 -10.30
C ARG A 142 3.67 8.16 -10.72
N ASN A 143 2.71 8.24 -11.64
CA ASN A 143 2.06 9.48 -12.06
C ASN A 143 0.66 9.57 -11.47
N PRO A 144 0.25 10.72 -10.90
CA PRO A 144 -1.09 10.93 -10.33
C PRO A 144 -2.19 11.04 -11.40
N LEU A 145 -1.80 11.35 -12.64
CA LEU A 145 -2.66 11.35 -13.81
C LEU A 145 -2.12 10.27 -14.75
N ILE A 146 -2.96 9.29 -15.06
CA ILE A 146 -2.58 8.16 -15.92
C ILE A 146 -3.13 8.41 -17.32
N ASP A 147 -2.26 8.33 -18.31
CA ASP A 147 -2.65 8.28 -19.72
C ASP A 147 -3.00 6.82 -20.09
N GLU A 148 -4.00 6.58 -20.93
CA GLU A 148 -4.47 5.22 -21.26
C GLU A 148 -3.34 4.32 -21.79
N LYS A 149 -2.36 4.92 -22.47
CA LYS A 149 -1.16 4.21 -22.97
C LYS A 149 -0.29 3.61 -21.85
N ASP A 150 -0.35 4.17 -20.63
CA ASP A 150 0.43 3.73 -19.48
C ASP A 150 -0.21 2.54 -18.75
N LEU A 151 -1.48 2.23 -19.06
CA LEU A 151 -2.23 1.10 -18.50
C LEU A 151 -2.01 -0.21 -19.30
N GLY A 152 -1.20 -0.18 -20.35
CA GLY A 152 -0.93 -1.36 -21.17
C GLY A 152 -2.14 -1.83 -21.98
N GLY A 153 -2.97 -0.88 -22.46
CA GLY A 153 -3.96 -1.16 -23.48
C GLY A 153 -3.33 -1.83 -24.72
N PRO A 154 -4.11 -2.60 -25.49
CA PRO A 154 -3.61 -3.33 -26.65
C PRO A 154 -2.89 -2.43 -27.68
#